data_AF-A0A349VNQ5-F1
#
_entry.id   AF-A0A349VNQ5-F1
#
_cell.length_a   1.000
_cell.length_b   1.000
_cell.length_c   1.000
_cell.angle_alpha   90.00
_cell.angle_beta   90.00
_cell.angle_gamma   90.00
#
_symmetry.space_group_name_H-M   'P 1'
#
loop_
_entity.id
_entity.type
_entity.pdbx_description
1 polymer ?
#
loop_
_entity_poly.entity_id
_entity_poly.type
_entity_poly.pdbx_seq_one_letter_code
_entity_poly.pdbx_strand_id
1 'polypeptide(L)' 'KVKVGKVNVDDQAVLAMEYKISSIPTLLLFENGEIKKKSLGFLPKDKLLEFINN' A
#
# COMPACT_ATOMS: atom_id res chain seq x y z
N LYS A 1 -13.40 3.10 -10.03
CA LYS A 1 -12.61 4.28 -9.58
C LYS A 1 -12.01 3.95 -8.22
N VAL A 2 -10.69 3.83 -8.11
CA VAL A 2 -10.01 3.52 -6.85
C VAL A 2 -9.69 4.81 -6.10
N LYS A 3 -9.79 4.80 -4.76
CA LYS A 3 -9.31 5.90 -3.91
C LYS A 3 -7.84 5.67 -3.60
N VAL A 4 -7.02 6.70 -3.75
CA VAL A 4 -5.58 6.64 -3.46
C VAL A 4 -5.30 7.55 -2.28
N GLY A 5 -4.65 7.00 -1.26
CA GLY A 5 -4.17 7.73 -0.08
C GLY A 5 -2.65 7.59 0.04
N LYS A 6 -2.03 8.58 0.69
CA LYS A 6 -0.62 8.54 1.07
C LYS A 6 -0.54 8.65 2.59
N VAL A 7 0.31 7.83 3.20
CA VAL A 7 0.61 7.87 4.61
C VAL A 7 2.12 8.07 4.76
N ASN A 8 2.51 9.04 5.57
CA ASN A 8 3.91 9.17 5.99
C ASN A 8 4.15 8.26 7.19
N VAL A 9 5.12 7.35 7.08
CA VAL A 9 5.43 6.37 8.13
C VAL A 9 6.14 7.00 9.33
N ASP A 10 6.86 8.11 9.11
CA ASP A 10 7.55 8.83 10.18
C ASP A 10 6.53 9.50 11.10
N ASP A 11 5.48 10.08 10.52
CA ASP A 11 4.39 10.74 11.26
C ASP A 11 3.42 9.72 11.88
N GLN A 12 3.36 8.50 11.34
CA GLN A 12 2.38 7.46 11.70
C GLN A 12 3.05 6.12 12.04
N ALA A 13 4.07 6.17 12.90
CA ALA A 13 4.88 4.99 13.25
C ALA A 13 4.06 3.81 13.82
N VAL A 14 3.04 4.08 14.64
CA VAL A 14 2.16 3.02 15.19
C VAL A 14 1.40 2.30 14.08
N LEU A 15 0.81 3.05 13.15
CA LEU A 15 0.09 2.51 12.01
C LEU A 15 1.03 1.70 11.10
N ALA A 16 2.26 2.20 10.88
CA ALA A 16 3.28 1.49 10.12
C ALA A 16 3.63 0.14 10.78
N MET A 17 3.74 0.08 12.11
CA MET A 17 3.94 -1.17 12.83
C MET A 17 2.75 -2.13 12.72
N GLU A 18 1.51 -1.63 12.88
CA GLU A 18 0.29 -2.42 12.76
C GLU A 18 0.18 -3.11 11.39
N TYR A 19 0.48 -2.37 10.32
CA TYR A 19 0.49 -2.90 8.95
C TYR A 19 1.81 -3.57 8.53
N LYS A 20 2.76 -3.73 9.47
CA LYS A 20 4.07 -4.36 9.28
C LYS A 20 4.84 -3.76 8.09
N ILE A 21 4.94 -2.44 8.05
CA ILE A 21 5.66 -1.69 7.01
C ILE A 21 7.12 -1.61 7.41
N SER A 22 7.95 -2.48 6.82
CA SER A 22 9.39 -2.57 7.11
C SER A 22 10.29 -1.83 6.12
N SER A 23 9.75 -1.46 4.96
CA SER A 23 10.49 -0.76 3.90
C SER A 23 9.57 0.16 3.13
N ILE A 24 10.12 1.28 2.65
CA ILE A 24 9.42 2.22 1.76
C ILE A 24 10.05 2.19 0.36
N PRO A 25 9.26 2.36 -0.71
CA PRO A 25 7.80 2.47 -0.70
C PRO A 25 7.10 1.11 -0.47
N THR A 26 5.94 1.12 0.19
CA THR A 26 5.03 -0.05 0.31
C THR A 26 3.63 0.37 -0.11
N LEU A 27 2.97 -0.48 -0.90
CA LEU A 27 1.59 -0.29 -1.33
C LEU A 27 0.69 -1.33 -0.66
N LEU A 28 -0.45 -0.87 -0.15
CA LEU A 28 -1.52 -1.71 0.36
C LEU A 28 -2.77 -1.45 -0.47
N LEU A 29 -3.40 -2.52 -0.93
CA LEU A 29 -4.72 -2.46 -1.56
C LEU A 29 -5.76 -2.93 -0.56
N PHE A 30 -6.75 -2.08 -0.30
CA PHE A 30 -7.86 -2.39 0.59
C PHE A 30 -9.12 -2.68 -0.22
N GLU A 31 -9.84 -3.72 0.17
CA GLU A 31 -11.15 -4.09 -0.36
C GLU A 31 -12.06 -4.48 0.81
N ASN A 32 -13.23 -3.86 0.92
CA ASN A 32 -14.20 -4.11 2.01
C ASN A 32 -13.62 -3.97 3.43
N GLY A 33 -12.63 -3.10 3.62
CA GLY A 33 -11.98 -2.85 4.91
C GLY A 33 -10.81 -3.80 5.23
N GLU A 34 -10.53 -4.76 4.36
CA GLU A 34 -9.45 -5.74 4.53
C GLU A 34 -8.32 -5.51 3.53
N ILE A 35 -7.11 -5.94 3.87
CA ILE A 35 -5.96 -5.86 2.96
C ILE A 35 -6.06 -6.99 1.95
N LYS A 36 -6.36 -6.64 0.70
CA LYS A 36 -6.43 -7.59 -0.41
C LYS A 36 -5.04 -7.91 -0.96
N LYS A 37 -4.16 -6.91 -1.06
CA LYS A 37 -2.80 -7.07 -1.61
C LYS A 37 -1.79 -6.16 -0.91
N LYS A 38 -0.54 -6.60 -0.91
CA LYS A 38 0.61 -5.86 -0.42
C LYS A 38 1.75 -5.98 -1.43
N SER A 39 2.39 -4.86 -1.75
CA SER A 39 3.58 -4.80 -2.60
C SER A 39 4.67 -4.02 -1.88
N LEU A 40 5.88 -4.57 -1.84
CA LEU A 40 7.04 -3.95 -1.23
C LEU A 40 7.98 -3.44 -2.33
N GLY A 41 8.53 -2.26 -2.12
CA GLY A 41 9.44 -1.61 -3.05
C GLY A 41 8.73 -0.88 -4.18
N PHE A 42 9.54 -0.34 -5.09
CA PHE A 42 9.04 0.43 -6.22
C PHE A 42 8.28 -0.44 -7.20
N LEU A 43 7.11 0.04 -7.64
CA LEU A 43 6.28 -0.62 -8.64
C LEU A 43 6.09 0.31 -9.84
N PRO A 44 6.55 -0.07 -11.04
CA PRO A 44 6.31 0.70 -12.26
C PRO A 44 4.82 0.86 -12.56
N LYS A 45 4.46 1.89 -13.33
CA LYS A 45 3.06 2.25 -13.62
C LYS A 45 2.24 1.07 -14.16
N ASP A 46 2.78 0.32 -15.12
CA ASP A 46 2.04 -0.79 -15.74
C ASP A 46 1.75 -1.90 -14.73
N LYS A 47 2.74 -2.21 -13.87
CA LYS A 47 2.58 -3.17 -12.77
C LYS A 47 1.66 -2.67 -11.67
N LEU A 48 1.61 -1.36 -11.41
CA LEU A 48 0.64 -0.76 -10.50
C LEU A 48 -0.79 -0.91 -11.01
N LEU A 49 -1.00 -0.73 -12.33
CA LEU A 49 -2.32 -0.93 -12.93
C LEU A 49 -2.75 -2.41 -12.86
N GLU A 50 -1.85 -3.35 -13.14
CA GLU A 50 -2.10 -4.79 -12.93
C GLU A 50 -2.41 -5.11 -11.46
N PHE A 51 -1.69 -4.49 -10.52
CA PHE A 51 -1.88 -4.69 -9.08
C PHE A 51 -3.27 -4.25 -8.61
N ILE A 52 -3.80 -3.16 -9.16
CA ILE A 52 -5.11 -2.60 -8.81
C ILE A 52 -6.28 -3.37 -9.46
N ASN A 53 -6.10 -3.84 -10.70
CA ASN A 53 -7.21 -4.38 -11.50
C ASN A 53 -7.42 -5.89 -11.37
N ASN A 54 -6.40 -6.63 -10.94
CA ASN A 54 -6.50 -8.07 -10.65
C ASN A 54 -6.76 -8.32 -9.16
#